data_AF-A0A1F5VD69-F1
#
_entry.id   AF-A0A1F5VD69-F1
#
_cell.length_a   1.000
_cell.length_b   1.000
_cell.length_c   1.000
_cell.angle_alpha   90.00
_cell.angle_beta   90.00
_cell.angle_gamma   90.00
#
_symmetry.space_group_name_H-M   'P 1'
#
loop_
_entity.id
_entity.type
_entity.pdbx_description
1 polymer ?
#
loop_
_entity_poly.entity_id
_entity_poly.type
_entity_poly.pdbx_seq_one_letter_code
_entity_poly.pdbx_strand_id
1 'polypeptide(L)'
;MVSTYNYKCKKCDFSMNPGWGGYLYYEDENGERIPFSDTGDPDKIRDLLPDIPQMELIEERIGYNSYCVCLDCLKQFELDIGNEEDNFDSERYFYGLVKKKDERKCPHCKSHNVKTSLELVGKKCPKCKEGTFREKWTKIEEADRCSQIHT
;
A
#
# COMPACT_ATOMS: atom_id res chain seq x y z
N MET A 1 17.62 -10.95 6.26
CA MET A 1 17.45 -9.62 6.92
C MET A 1 16.40 -8.82 6.15
N VAL A 2 15.22 -8.63 6.73
CA VAL A 2 14.13 -7.88 6.09
C VAL A 2 14.06 -6.49 6.72
N SER A 3 14.00 -5.45 5.90
CA SER A 3 13.85 -4.08 6.38
C SER A 3 12.48 -3.56 5.99
N THR A 4 11.81 -2.84 6.89
CA THR A 4 10.49 -2.27 6.62
C THR A 4 10.39 -0.83 7.11
N TYR A 5 9.51 -0.05 6.46
CA TYR A 5 9.17 1.29 6.95
C TYR A 5 8.01 1.20 7.93
N ASN A 6 8.11 1.94 9.01
CA ASN A 6 7.05 2.13 9.99
C ASN A 6 6.56 3.57 9.91
N TYR A 7 5.25 3.77 9.81
CA TYR A 7 4.65 5.10 9.76
C TYR A 7 3.88 5.38 11.04
N LYS A 8 4.35 6.34 11.83
CA LYS A 8 3.75 6.64 13.14
C LYS A 8 3.80 8.11 13.52
N CYS A 9 2.87 8.49 14.39
CA CYS A 9 2.86 9.79 15.03
C CYS A 9 4.00 9.89 16.05
N LYS A 10 4.62 11.08 16.15
CA LYS A 10 5.61 11.36 17.19
C LYS A 10 5.06 11.56 18.60
N LYS A 11 3.75 11.82 18.74
CA LYS A 11 3.14 12.27 20.01
C LYS A 11 2.11 11.31 20.59
N CYS A 12 1.41 10.55 19.74
CA CYS A 12 0.43 9.55 20.19
C CYS A 12 0.75 8.18 19.58
N ASP A 13 -0.03 7.18 19.98
CA ASP A 13 -0.01 5.79 19.55
C ASP A 13 -0.54 5.56 18.11
N PHE A 14 -0.95 6.60 17.40
CA PHE A 14 -1.45 6.44 16.03
C PHE A 14 -0.34 6.00 15.08
N SER A 15 -0.53 4.84 14.44
CA SER A 15 0.34 4.26 13.43
C SER A 15 -0.47 3.72 12.25
N MET A 16 0.18 3.64 11.09
CA MET A 16 -0.34 2.96 9.90
C MET A 16 0.37 1.62 9.72
N ASN A 17 -0.17 0.77 8.85
CA ASN A 17 0.48 -0.49 8.45
C ASN A 17 1.93 -0.25 8.00
N PRO A 18 2.88 -1.08 8.46
CA PRO A 18 4.27 -1.01 8.01
C PRO A 18 4.40 -1.54 6.58
N GLY A 19 5.52 -1.23 5.92
CA GLY A 19 5.81 -1.65 4.54
C GLY A 19 6.09 -0.47 3.63
N TRP A 20 5.93 -0.65 2.32
CA TRP A 20 6.26 0.35 1.30
C TRP A 20 5.15 1.40 1.06
N GLY A 21 4.25 1.54 2.03
CA GLY A 21 3.04 2.34 1.92
C GLY A 21 1.85 1.63 1.26
N GLY A 22 2.01 0.36 0.91
CA GLY A 22 1.03 -0.49 0.25
C GLY A 22 1.67 -1.79 -0.25
N TYR A 23 0.96 -2.51 -1.11
CA TYR A 23 1.44 -3.75 -1.72
C TYR A 23 0.88 -3.95 -3.12
N LEU A 24 1.63 -4.71 -3.92
CA LEU A 24 1.20 -5.17 -5.24
C LEU A 24 0.16 -6.29 -5.11
N TYR A 25 -0.81 -6.31 -6.00
CA TYR A 25 -1.75 -7.42 -6.13
C TYR A 25 -2.01 -7.73 -7.61
N TYR A 26 -2.55 -8.92 -7.88
CA TYR A 26 -3.21 -9.22 -9.14
C TYR A 26 -4.69 -9.55 -8.90
N GLU A 27 -5.54 -9.25 -9.87
CA GLU A 27 -6.94 -9.66 -9.87
C GLU A 27 -7.08 -11.05 -10.49
N ASP A 28 -7.71 -11.98 -9.76
CA ASP A 28 -8.05 -13.32 -10.25
C ASP A 28 -9.20 -13.26 -11.28
N GLU A 29 -9.67 -14.41 -11.76
CA GLU A 29 -10.76 -14.46 -12.76
C GLU A 29 -12.12 -14.00 -12.22
N ASN A 30 -12.27 -13.96 -10.89
CA ASN A 30 -13.47 -13.49 -10.21
C ASN A 30 -13.40 -11.98 -9.89
N GLY A 31 -12.26 -11.33 -10.18
CA GLY A 31 -11.99 -9.94 -9.79
C GLY A 31 -11.56 -9.79 -8.33
N GLU A 32 -11.20 -10.87 -7.65
CA GLU A 32 -10.63 -10.82 -6.30
C GLU A 32 -9.16 -10.38 -6.35
N ARG A 33 -8.78 -9.44 -5.47
CA ARG A 33 -7.41 -8.94 -5.37
C ARG A 33 -6.56 -9.86 -4.51
N ILE A 34 -5.64 -10.57 -5.14
CA ILE A 34 -4.70 -11.46 -4.48
C ILE A 34 -3.35 -10.74 -4.30
N PRO A 35 -2.91 -10.48 -3.05
CA PRO A 35 -1.60 -9.89 -2.80
C PRO A 35 -0.49 -10.75 -3.39
N PHE A 36 0.51 -10.13 -4.03
CA PHE A 36 1.75 -10.85 -4.28
C PHE A 36 2.41 -11.12 -2.93
N SER A 37 2.56 -12.40 -2.56
CA SER A 37 3.29 -12.77 -1.34
C SER A 37 4.65 -12.07 -1.32
N ASP A 38 5.13 -11.68 -0.13
CA ASP A 38 6.32 -10.88 0.22
C ASP A 38 7.62 -11.09 -0.58
N THR A 39 7.69 -12.10 -1.45
CA THR A 39 8.80 -12.31 -2.37
C THR A 39 8.99 -11.16 -3.34
N GLY A 40 7.95 -10.35 -3.62
CA GLY A 40 8.07 -9.14 -4.47
C GLY A 40 8.78 -9.39 -5.80
N ASP A 41 8.81 -10.65 -6.24
CA ASP A 41 9.67 -11.14 -7.28
C ASP A 41 8.88 -11.00 -8.59
N PRO A 42 9.23 -10.01 -9.44
CA PRO A 42 8.55 -9.79 -10.70
C PRO A 42 8.65 -11.01 -11.62
N ASP A 43 9.69 -11.84 -11.46
CA ASP A 43 9.84 -13.05 -12.26
C ASP A 43 8.82 -14.13 -11.85
N LYS A 44 8.42 -14.17 -10.58
CA LYS A 44 7.28 -15.02 -10.16
C LYS A 44 5.94 -14.54 -10.67
N ILE A 45 5.80 -13.25 -11.00
CA ILE A 45 4.60 -12.74 -11.66
C ILE A 45 4.46 -13.36 -13.05
N ARG A 46 5.58 -13.51 -13.78
CA ARG A 46 5.61 -14.22 -15.07
C ARG A 46 5.31 -15.70 -14.91
N ASP A 47 5.81 -16.34 -13.86
CA ASP A 47 5.55 -17.76 -13.57
C ASP A 47 4.10 -18.05 -13.10
N LEU A 48 3.43 -17.09 -12.46
CA LEU A 48 2.02 -17.16 -12.07
C LEU A 48 1.07 -16.93 -13.25
N LEU A 49 1.55 -16.27 -14.30
CA LEU A 49 0.80 -15.91 -15.50
C LEU A 49 1.44 -16.48 -16.77
N PRO A 50 1.81 -17.78 -16.82
CA PRO A 50 2.61 -18.35 -17.90
C PRO A 50 1.85 -18.36 -19.24
N ASP A 51 0.51 -18.34 -19.18
CA ASP A 51 -0.38 -18.37 -20.33
C ASP A 51 -0.97 -17.00 -20.69
N ILE A 52 -0.58 -15.90 -20.03
CA ILE A 52 -1.04 -14.55 -20.40
C ILE A 52 -0.15 -14.02 -21.53
N PRO A 53 -0.60 -14.01 -22.80
CA PRO A 53 0.31 -13.85 -23.93
C PRO A 53 0.72 -12.40 -24.22
N GLN A 54 0.24 -11.42 -23.44
CA GLN A 54 0.38 -10.00 -23.76
C GLN A 54 0.54 -9.15 -22.49
N MET A 55 1.58 -8.30 -22.47
CA MET A 55 1.84 -7.31 -21.42
C MET A 55 0.60 -6.45 -21.09
N GLU A 56 -0.29 -6.22 -22.06
CA GLU A 56 -1.55 -5.48 -21.88
C GLU A 56 -2.49 -6.13 -20.84
N LEU A 57 -2.59 -7.47 -20.79
CA LEU A 57 -3.41 -8.17 -19.79
C LEU A 57 -2.81 -8.11 -18.39
N ILE A 58 -1.49 -8.00 -18.30
CA ILE A 58 -0.75 -7.83 -17.03
C ILE A 58 -1.05 -6.45 -16.46
N GLU A 59 -1.00 -5.40 -17.28
CA GLU A 59 -1.33 -4.02 -16.88
C GLU A 59 -2.79 -3.85 -16.45
N GLU A 60 -3.73 -4.63 -17.01
CA GLU A 60 -5.13 -4.58 -16.61
C GLU A 60 -5.42 -5.29 -15.29
N ARG A 61 -4.71 -6.38 -14.98
CA ARG A 61 -5.00 -7.22 -13.80
C ARG A 61 -4.12 -6.90 -12.60
N ILE A 62 -2.96 -6.31 -12.80
CA ILE A 62 -2.10 -5.88 -11.71
C ILE A 62 -2.54 -4.52 -11.17
N GLY A 63 -2.36 -4.32 -9.87
CA GLY A 63 -2.64 -3.06 -9.21
C GLY A 63 -1.80 -2.88 -7.95
N TYR A 64 -1.97 -1.73 -7.30
CA TYR A 64 -1.26 -1.39 -6.06
C TYR A 64 -2.22 -0.89 -4.98
N ASN A 65 -2.46 -1.71 -3.98
CA ASN A 65 -3.27 -1.34 -2.82
C ASN A 65 -2.43 -0.45 -1.90
N SER A 66 -2.77 0.84 -1.84
CA SER A 66 -2.16 1.80 -0.92
C SER A 66 -2.80 1.70 0.46
N TYR A 67 -1.97 1.74 1.51
CA TYR A 67 -2.45 1.85 2.89
C TYR A 67 -3.00 3.26 3.15
N CYS A 68 -4.32 3.34 3.28
CA CYS A 68 -5.08 4.57 3.37
C CYS A 68 -5.67 4.77 4.78
N VAL A 69 -5.90 6.03 5.14
CA VAL A 69 -6.71 6.42 6.29
C VAL A 69 -7.66 7.54 5.91
N CYS A 70 -8.90 7.47 6.41
CA CYS A 70 -9.82 8.59 6.34
C CYS A 70 -9.54 9.58 7.47
N LEU A 71 -9.32 10.85 7.16
CA LEU A 71 -9.00 11.87 8.16
C LEU A 71 -10.21 12.29 9.01
N ASP A 72 -11.43 11.92 8.57
CA ASP A 72 -12.67 12.26 9.26
C ASP A 72 -13.10 11.17 10.25
N CYS A 73 -13.01 9.89 9.86
CA CYS A 73 -13.40 8.76 10.73
C CYS A 73 -12.23 7.95 11.29
N LEU A 74 -10.99 8.27 10.89
CA LEU A 74 -9.73 7.64 11.29
C LEU A 74 -9.60 6.13 11.02
N LYS A 75 -10.56 5.53 10.30
CA LYS A 75 -10.46 4.14 9.86
C LYS A 75 -9.39 3.99 8.78
N GLN A 76 -8.61 2.93 8.91
CA GLN A 76 -7.60 2.52 7.95
C GLN A 76 -8.18 1.44 7.03
N PHE A 77 -7.77 1.45 5.77
CA PHE A 77 -8.23 0.53 4.73
C PHE A 77 -7.28 0.61 3.54
N GLU A 78 -7.45 -0.28 2.57
CA GLU A 78 -6.68 -0.32 1.34
C GLU A 78 -7.50 0.22 0.17
N LEU A 79 -6.85 0.93 -0.74
CA LEU A 79 -7.41 1.30 -2.03
C LEU A 79 -6.31 1.33 -3.09
N ASP A 80 -6.64 0.90 -4.30
CA ASP A 80 -5.87 1.18 -5.51
C ASP A 80 -6.29 2.52 -6.11
N ILE A 81 -5.79 3.58 -5.49
CA ILE A 81 -6.04 4.96 -5.94
C ILE A 81 -5.10 5.41 -7.05
N GLY A 82 -4.19 4.54 -7.52
CA GLY A 82 -3.09 4.89 -8.41
C GLY A 82 -2.21 6.03 -7.85
N ASN A 83 -1.24 6.46 -8.64
CA ASN A 83 -0.54 7.72 -8.41
C ASN A 83 -0.26 8.40 -9.74
N GLU A 84 -1.15 9.30 -10.17
CA GLU A 84 -1.00 10.06 -11.42
C GLU A 84 0.26 10.96 -11.41
N GLU A 85 0.82 11.26 -10.23
CA GLU A 85 2.03 12.06 -10.06
C GLU A 85 3.31 11.20 -9.94
N ASP A 86 3.22 9.87 -9.87
CA ASP A 86 4.41 9.01 -9.89
C ASP A 86 5.01 9.06 -11.31
N ASN A 87 6.11 9.80 -11.41
CA ASN A 87 6.89 10.01 -12.63
C ASN A 87 7.19 8.69 -13.36
N PHE A 88 7.36 8.81 -14.68
CA PHE A 88 7.84 7.79 -15.62
C PHE A 88 9.08 7.00 -15.13
N ASP A 89 9.86 7.58 -14.22
CA ASP A 89 11.10 7.02 -13.65
C ASP A 89 10.92 6.24 -12.32
N SER A 90 9.70 6.10 -11.80
CA SER A 90 9.49 5.26 -10.61
C SER A 90 9.40 3.78 -11.02
N GLU A 91 9.98 2.86 -10.23
CA GLU A 91 9.80 1.41 -10.44
C GLU A 91 8.31 1.02 -10.49
N ARG A 92 7.43 1.83 -9.87
CA ARG A 92 5.97 1.69 -9.92
C ARG A 92 5.39 1.93 -11.32
N TYR A 93 6.00 2.83 -12.09
CA TYR A 93 5.60 3.10 -13.47
C TYR A 93 5.81 1.86 -14.36
N PHE A 94 6.93 1.15 -14.18
CA PHE A 94 7.29 -0.01 -15.01
C PHE A 94 6.33 -1.21 -14.84
N TYR A 95 5.55 -1.27 -13.76
CA TYR A 95 4.55 -2.32 -13.51
C TYR A 95 3.10 -1.86 -13.71
N GLY A 96 2.87 -0.73 -14.39
CA GLY A 96 1.51 -0.25 -14.70
C GLY A 96 0.71 0.26 -13.49
N LEU A 97 1.34 0.47 -12.33
CA LEU A 97 0.70 0.84 -11.06
C LEU A 97 0.21 2.30 -10.98
N VAL A 98 0.28 3.01 -12.10
CA VAL A 98 -0.20 4.37 -12.26
C VAL A 98 -1.70 4.44 -12.47
N LYS A 99 -2.34 3.35 -12.96
CA LYS A 99 -3.77 3.34 -13.26
C LYS A 99 -4.60 3.11 -12.00
N LYS A 100 -5.33 4.15 -11.61
CA LYS A 100 -6.32 4.09 -10.53
C LYS A 100 -7.45 3.11 -10.85
N LYS A 101 -7.76 2.22 -9.92
CA LYS A 101 -8.92 1.29 -10.00
C LYS A 101 -10.04 1.63 -9.01
N ASP A 102 -9.72 2.32 -7.92
CA ASP A 102 -10.68 2.70 -6.88
C ASP A 102 -10.94 4.20 -6.82
N GLU A 103 -12.18 4.59 -6.55
CA GLU A 103 -12.50 5.97 -6.15
C GLU A 103 -11.80 6.29 -4.82
N ARG A 104 -11.10 7.44 -4.72
CA ARG A 104 -10.47 7.90 -3.48
C ARG A 104 -11.54 8.32 -2.48
N LYS A 105 -12.10 7.35 -1.78
CA LYS A 105 -13.26 7.52 -0.90
C LYS A 105 -13.29 6.48 0.20
N CYS A 106 -13.59 6.92 1.42
CA CYS A 106 -13.64 6.03 2.56
C CYS A 106 -14.82 5.05 2.42
N PRO A 107 -14.60 3.72 2.49
CA PRO A 107 -15.68 2.76 2.39
C PRO A 107 -16.66 2.85 3.57
N HIS A 108 -16.20 3.36 4.72
CA HIS A 108 -16.96 3.39 5.97
C HIS A 108 -17.82 4.64 6.17
N CYS A 109 -17.29 5.83 5.88
CA CYS A 109 -18.03 7.10 6.08
C CYS A 109 -18.29 7.87 4.78
N LYS A 110 -17.87 7.35 3.62
CA LYS A 110 -18.04 7.94 2.29
C LYS A 110 -17.36 9.30 2.08
N SER A 111 -16.52 9.74 3.02
CA SER A 111 -15.70 10.93 2.86
C SER A 111 -14.61 10.75 1.80
N HIS A 112 -14.29 11.83 1.08
CA HIS A 112 -13.15 11.92 0.16
C HIS A 112 -11.86 12.39 0.85
N ASN A 113 -11.90 12.67 2.15
CA ASN A 113 -10.75 13.08 2.93
C ASN A 113 -9.88 11.86 3.31
N VAL A 114 -9.30 11.25 2.29
CA VAL A 114 -8.48 10.03 2.39
C VAL A 114 -7.04 10.36 2.04
N LYS A 115 -6.11 9.88 2.86
CA LYS A 115 -4.66 10.01 2.67
C LYS A 115 -3.97 8.67 2.77
N THR A 116 -2.94 8.47 1.96
CA THR A 116 -2.03 7.32 2.11
C THR A 116 -1.05 7.54 3.27
N SER A 117 -0.42 6.46 3.74
CA SER A 117 0.66 6.55 4.73
C SER A 117 1.82 7.45 4.26
N LEU A 118 2.16 7.41 2.98
CA LEU A 118 3.18 8.26 2.35
C LEU A 118 2.79 9.74 2.37
N GLU A 119 1.55 10.07 1.98
CA GLU A 119 1.06 11.45 2.00
C GLU A 119 0.98 12.05 3.41
N LEU A 120 0.87 11.20 4.44
CA LEU A 120 0.88 11.65 5.83
C LEU A 120 2.27 12.02 6.34
N VAL A 121 3.35 11.53 5.72
CA VAL A 121 4.72 11.80 6.18
C VAL A 121 4.98 13.31 6.19
N GLY A 122 5.46 13.82 7.33
CA GLY A 122 5.70 15.24 7.55
C GLY A 122 4.43 16.08 7.83
N LYS A 123 3.23 15.50 7.72
CA LYS A 123 1.97 16.19 8.03
C LYS A 123 1.59 16.05 9.51
N LYS A 124 0.65 16.89 9.95
CA LYS A 124 0.06 16.78 11.30
C LYS A 124 -0.71 15.46 11.42
N CYS A 125 -0.58 14.82 12.58
CA CYS A 125 -1.24 13.56 12.89
C CYS A 125 -2.76 13.75 12.85
N PRO A 126 -3.49 12.90 12.11
CA PRO A 126 -4.93 13.05 12.01
C PRO A 126 -5.67 12.68 13.30
N LYS A 127 -5.08 11.86 14.18
CA LYS A 127 -5.65 11.51 15.48
C LYS A 127 -5.51 12.63 16.50
N CYS A 128 -4.28 13.05 16.83
CA CYS A 128 -4.04 14.02 17.91
C CYS A 128 -3.91 15.48 17.46
N LYS A 129 -3.83 15.76 16.15
CA LYS A 129 -3.69 17.11 15.54
C LYS A 129 -2.44 17.92 15.93
N GLU A 130 -1.65 17.44 16.88
CA GLU A 130 -0.46 18.13 17.41
C GLU A 130 0.84 17.46 16.95
N GLY A 131 0.90 16.13 16.97
CA GLY A 131 2.08 15.39 16.56
C GLY A 131 2.29 15.45 15.05
N THR A 132 3.51 15.16 14.59
CA THR A 132 3.83 15.00 13.16
C THR A 132 3.96 13.52 12.83
N PHE A 133 3.41 13.09 11.70
CA PHE A 133 3.59 11.74 11.20
C PHE A 133 4.95 11.59 10.55
N ARG A 134 5.63 10.45 10.77
CA ARG A 134 6.95 10.17 10.20
C ARG A 134 7.05 8.72 9.76
N GLU A 135 7.81 8.53 8.71
CA GLU A 135 8.37 7.23 8.36
C GLU A 135 9.66 6.98 9.16
N LYS A 136 9.87 5.73 9.55
CA LYS A 136 11.11 5.25 10.15
C LYS A 136 11.47 3.91 9.53
N TRP A 137 12.65 3.84 8.93
CA TRP A 137 13.23 2.59 8.46
C TRP A 137 13.71 1.75 9.64
N THR A 138 13.28 0.50 9.71
CA THR A 138 13.63 -0.42 10.80
C THR A 138 14.10 -1.75 10.21
N LYS A 139 15.24 -2.24 10.68
CA LYS A 139 15.72 -3.59 10.38
C LYS A 139 14.96 -4.56 11.28
N ILE A 140 14.29 -5.57 10.70
CA ILE A 140 13.67 -6.66 11.46
C ILE A 140 14.65 -7.83 11.44
N GLU A 141 15.01 -8.32 12.62
CA GLU A 141 15.72 -9.59 12.78
C GLU A 141 14.73 -10.74 12.55
N GLU A 142 15.14 -11.79 11.81
CA GLU A 142 14.26 -12.86 11.32
C GLU A 142 13.49 -13.62 12.42
N ALA A 143 13.89 -13.50 13.68
CA ALA A 143 13.26 -14.15 14.83
C ALA A 143 11.88 -13.57 15.23
N ASP A 144 11.54 -12.34 14.83
CA ASP A 144 10.29 -11.67 15.23
C ASP A 144 9.11 -11.90 14.27
N ARG A 145 9.31 -12.68 13.20
CA ARG A 145 8.27 -12.88 12.16
C ARG A 145 7.04 -13.65 12.63
N CYS A 146 7.16 -14.43 13.72
CA CYS A 146 6.11 -15.37 14.15
C CYS A 146 5.13 -14.79 15.19
N SER A 147 5.45 -13.66 15.81
CA SER A 147 4.67 -13.11 16.94
C SER A 147 3.69 -11.99 16.58
N GLN A 148 3.63 -11.55 15.31
CA GLN A 148 2.76 -10.43 14.89
C GLN A 148 1.60 -10.83 13.97
N ILE A 149 1.41 -12.12 13.67
CA ILE A 149 0.32 -12.60 12.78
C ILE A 149 -0.91 -13.08 13.56
N HIS A 150 -0.83 -13.18 14.88
CA HIS A 150 -1.97 -13.55 15.73
C HIS A 150 -2.11 -12.63 16.93
N THR A 151 -2.77 -11.49 16.75
CA THR A 151 -3.69 -10.95 17.77
C THR A 151 -4.70 -10.01 17.13
#